data_AF-A0A3B4U349-F1
#
_entry.id   AF-A0A3B4U349-F1
#
_cell.length_a   1.000
_cell.length_b   1.000
_cell.length_c   1.000
_cell.angle_alpha   90.00
_cell.angle_beta   90.00
_cell.angle_gamma   90.00
#
_symmetry.space_group_name_H-M   'P 1'
#
loop_
_entity.id
_entity.type
_entity.pdbx_description
1 polymer ?
#
loop_
_entity_poly.entity_id
_entity_poly.type
_entity_poly.pdbx_seq_one_letter_code
_entity_poly.pdbx_strand_id
1 'polypeptide(L)'
;MEQTTSETPQKTFSCQLCGLTSPYTYYGQKPPNTRAIVLLEECFVTKDPFSPDKEKFLVLGSTCSLCNLCVCVGSDCSLFYTKRFCMQCVNKHLHQFPHQIQSELAKKKQSSKAAVS
;
A
#
# COMPACT_ATOMS: atom_id res chain seq x y z
N MET A 1 33.46 -15.11 -18.78
CA MET A 1 32.67 -14.44 -17.74
C MET A 1 32.15 -13.17 -18.36
N GLU A 2 30.83 -13.04 -18.50
CA GLU A 2 30.09 -11.78 -18.70
C GLU A 2 28.62 -12.20 -18.88
N GLN A 3 27.91 -12.32 -17.75
CA GLN A 3 26.46 -12.46 -17.76
C GLN A 3 25.88 -11.05 -17.87
N THR A 4 25.46 -10.71 -19.09
CA THR A 4 24.77 -9.49 -19.45
C THR A 4 23.46 -9.42 -18.66
N THR A 5 23.38 -8.49 -17.70
CA THR A 5 22.19 -8.20 -16.91
C THR A 5 21.10 -7.71 -17.86
N SER A 6 20.11 -8.54 -18.15
CA SER A 6 18.94 -8.14 -18.94
C SER A 6 18.11 -7.15 -18.13
N GLU A 7 18.26 -5.85 -18.42
CA GLU A 7 17.46 -4.78 -17.84
C GLU A 7 16.00 -4.89 -18.30
N THR A 8 15.18 -5.61 -17.53
CA THR A 8 13.72 -5.45 -17.62
C THR A 8 13.35 -4.00 -17.31
N PRO A 9 12.42 -3.36 -18.06
CA PRO A 9 11.97 -2.01 -17.76
C PRO A 9 11.50 -1.92 -16.31
N GLN A 10 12.14 -1.05 -15.53
CA GLN A 10 11.84 -0.87 -14.12
C GLN A 10 10.43 -0.27 -14.01
N LYS A 11 9.46 -1.06 -13.53
CA LYS A 11 8.08 -0.60 -13.38
C LYS A 11 7.98 0.28 -12.13
N THR A 12 7.26 1.39 -12.25
CA THR A 12 7.13 2.39 -11.17
C THR A 12 5.72 2.38 -10.61
N PHE A 13 5.63 2.30 -9.28
CA PHE A 13 4.40 2.53 -8.53
C PHE A 13 4.26 4.03 -8.29
N SER A 14 3.04 4.55 -8.38
CA SER A 14 2.72 5.96 -8.10
C SER A 14 1.42 6.06 -7.32
N CYS A 15 1.48 6.62 -6.11
CA CYS A 15 0.31 6.93 -5.30
C CYS A 15 -0.38 8.17 -5.85
N GLN A 16 -1.65 8.03 -6.24
CA GLN A 16 -2.44 9.13 -6.82
C GLN A 16 -2.95 10.14 -5.79
N LEU A 17 -2.69 9.95 -4.48
CA LEU A 17 -3.08 10.90 -3.44
C LEU A 17 -1.92 11.75 -2.93
N CYS A 18 -0.77 11.14 -2.63
CA CYS A 18 0.40 11.87 -2.10
C CYS A 18 1.55 12.01 -3.10
N GLY A 19 1.46 11.42 -4.29
CA GLY A 19 2.52 11.46 -5.30
C GLY A 19 3.73 10.58 -4.98
N LEU A 20 3.70 9.76 -3.92
CA LEU A 20 4.78 8.81 -3.61
C LEU A 20 5.03 7.90 -4.82
N THR A 21 6.25 7.93 -5.33
CA THR A 21 6.70 7.03 -6.38
C THR A 21 7.82 6.12 -5.88
N SER A 22 7.80 4.87 -6.33
CA SER A 22 8.85 3.90 -5.99
C SER A 22 8.86 2.77 -7.02
N PRO A 23 10.03 2.23 -7.39
CA PRO A 23 10.08 1.06 -8.25
C PRO A 23 9.49 -0.17 -7.55
N TYR A 24 8.72 -0.96 -8.29
CA TYR A 24 8.19 -2.23 -7.82
C TYR A 24 8.69 -3.38 -8.69
N THR A 25 8.81 -4.57 -8.09
CA THR A 25 9.29 -5.78 -8.75
C THR A 25 8.17 -6.76 -9.06
N TYR A 26 7.02 -6.65 -8.38
CA TYR A 26 5.87 -7.53 -8.60
C TYR A 26 4.54 -6.82 -8.27
N TYR A 27 3.48 -7.21 -8.98
CA TYR A 27 2.09 -6.86 -8.68
C TYR A 27 1.25 -8.13 -8.59
N GLY A 28 0.52 -8.30 -7.49
CA GLY A 28 -0.39 -9.44 -7.29
C GLY A 28 -0.45 -9.90 -5.85
N GLN A 29 -1.12 -11.04 -5.62
CA GLN A 29 -1.32 -11.61 -4.28
C GLN A 29 -0.22 -12.56 -3.83
N LYS A 30 0.61 -13.08 -4.75
CA LYS A 30 1.60 -14.13 -4.44
C LYS A 30 3.01 -13.65 -4.80
N PRO A 31 3.66 -12.85 -3.94
CA PRO A 31 5.01 -12.38 -4.18
C PRO A 31 5.96 -13.57 -4.45
N PRO A 32 6.80 -13.50 -5.50
CA PRO A 32 7.72 -14.57 -5.84
C PRO A 32 8.73 -14.80 -4.71
N ASN A 33 9.28 -16.02 -4.61
CA ASN A 33 10.29 -16.42 -3.63
C ASN A 33 9.85 -16.38 -2.16
N THR A 34 8.54 -16.34 -1.89
CA THR A 34 8.01 -16.48 -0.52
C THR A 34 7.43 -17.88 -0.36
N ARG A 35 7.93 -18.66 0.62
CA ARG A 35 7.65 -20.11 0.70
C ARG A 35 6.19 -20.46 1.04
N ALA A 36 5.38 -19.51 1.50
CA ALA A 36 3.97 -19.74 1.84
C ALA A 36 3.13 -18.46 2.01
N ILE A 37 3.58 -17.27 1.58
CA ILE A 37 2.85 -16.03 1.85
C ILE A 37 1.87 -15.71 0.72
N VAL A 38 0.61 -15.46 1.08
CA VAL A 38 -0.42 -14.96 0.17
C VAL A 38 -1.02 -13.70 0.77
N LEU A 39 -0.97 -12.61 0.02
CA LEU A 39 -1.57 -11.35 0.38
C LEU A 39 -3.09 -11.40 0.16
N LEU A 40 -3.84 -10.72 1.03
CA LEU A 40 -5.29 -10.65 0.96
C LEU A 40 -5.80 -9.77 -0.21
N GLU A 41 -4.91 -9.04 -0.85
CA GLU A 41 -5.20 -8.16 -1.99
C GLU A 41 -4.01 -8.12 -2.96
N GLU A 42 -4.27 -7.72 -4.20
CA GLU A 42 -3.20 -7.50 -5.16
C GLU A 42 -2.39 -6.26 -4.77
N CYS A 43 -1.12 -6.45 -4.44
CA CYS A 43 -0.27 -5.36 -4.00
C CYS A 43 0.85 -5.07 -4.98
N PHE A 44 1.26 -3.82 -5.05
CA PHE A 44 2.56 -3.43 -5.59
C PHE A 44 3.62 -3.70 -4.54
N VAL A 45 4.58 -4.57 -4.84
CA VAL A 45 5.64 -4.95 -3.91
C VAL A 45 7.01 -4.77 -4.53
N THR A 46 7.98 -4.48 -3.69
CA THR A 46 9.39 -4.40 -4.04
C THR A 46 10.22 -5.27 -3.10
N LYS A 47 11.48 -5.54 -3.45
CA LYS A 47 12.41 -6.19 -2.51
C LYS A 47 12.61 -5.29 -1.30
N ASP A 48 12.60 -5.85 -0.11
CA ASP A 48 12.79 -5.07 1.11
C ASP A 48 14.21 -4.45 1.14
N PRO A 49 14.37 -3.12 1.03
CA PRO A 49 15.68 -2.48 1.02
C PRO A 49 16.32 -2.44 2.42
N PHE A 50 15.56 -2.76 3.47
CA PHE A 50 16.02 -2.75 4.85
C PHE A 50 16.37 -4.14 5.37
N SER A 51 16.17 -5.20 4.56
CA SER A 51 16.56 -6.55 4.91
C SER A 51 17.72 -7.05 4.04
N PRO A 52 18.75 -7.69 4.64
CA PRO A 52 19.79 -8.37 3.87
C PRO A 52 19.27 -9.64 3.18
N ASP A 53 18.11 -10.16 3.62
CA ASP A 53 17.47 -11.33 3.06
C ASP A 53 16.70 -10.99 1.77
N LYS A 54 17.12 -11.58 0.66
CA LYS A 54 16.55 -11.35 -0.67
C LYS A 54 15.15 -11.96 -0.86
N GLU A 55 14.69 -12.79 0.09
CA GLU A 55 13.34 -13.38 0.08
C GLU A 55 12.28 -12.44 0.70
N LYS A 56 12.70 -11.37 1.40
CA LYS A 56 11.75 -10.40 1.99
C LYS A 56 11.32 -9.34 0.99
N PHE A 57 10.07 -8.91 1.14
CA PHE A 57 9.44 -7.91 0.30
C PHE A 57 8.75 -6.83 1.13
N LEU A 58 8.63 -5.65 0.55
CA LEU A 58 7.92 -4.51 1.11
C LEU A 58 6.68 -4.21 0.25
N VAL A 59 5.54 -4.01 0.91
CA VAL A 59 4.31 -3.58 0.24
C VAL A 59 4.30 -2.06 0.13
N LEU A 60 4.23 -1.56 -1.11
CA LEU A 60 4.17 -0.11 -1.39
C LEU A 60 2.74 0.42 -1.33
N GLY A 61 1.80 -0.35 -1.88
CA GLY A 61 0.42 0.09 -2.07
C GLY A 61 -0.43 -0.92 -2.84
N SER A 62 -1.67 -0.55 -3.14
CA SER A 62 -2.63 -1.32 -3.94
C SER A 62 -3.64 -0.34 -4.57
N THR A 63 -4.63 -0.85 -5.28
CA THR A 63 -5.74 -0.09 -5.83
C THR A 63 -6.89 0.00 -4.82
N CYS A 64 -7.55 1.16 -4.78
CA CYS A 64 -8.76 1.33 -3.98
C CYS A 64 -9.87 0.44 -4.54
N SER A 65 -10.49 -0.40 -3.70
CA SER A 65 -11.54 -1.33 -4.13
C SER A 65 -12.86 -0.69 -4.59
N LEU A 66 -13.02 0.64 -4.42
CA LEU A 66 -14.22 1.37 -4.85
C LEU A 66 -13.99 2.24 -6.08
N CYS A 67 -12.84 2.90 -6.19
CA CYS A 67 -12.56 3.84 -7.28
C CYS A 67 -11.34 3.47 -8.13
N ASN A 68 -10.67 2.34 -7.83
CA ASN A 68 -9.48 1.83 -8.52
C ASN A 68 -8.24 2.75 -8.50
N LEU A 69 -8.27 3.86 -7.76
CA LEU A 69 -7.09 4.72 -7.59
C LEU A 69 -5.95 3.94 -6.93
N CYS A 70 -4.76 4.05 -7.50
CA CYS A 70 -3.53 3.52 -6.94
C CYS A 70 -3.15 4.34 -5.69
N VAL A 71 -3.06 3.68 -4.53
CA VAL A 71 -2.81 4.33 -3.24
C VAL A 71 -1.77 3.56 -2.43
N CYS A 72 -0.86 4.30 -1.79
CA CYS A 72 0.16 3.71 -0.94
C CYS A 72 -0.43 3.22 0.39
N VAL A 73 0.35 2.42 1.12
CA VAL A 73 0.03 1.97 2.48
C VAL A 73 0.04 3.11 3.52
N GLY A 74 0.43 4.31 3.10
CA GLY A 74 0.42 5.50 3.94
C GLY A 74 -0.96 5.77 4.51
N SER A 75 -1.00 6.07 5.80
CA SER A 75 -2.23 6.07 6.58
C SER A 75 -3.15 7.29 6.33
N ASP A 76 -2.65 8.27 5.58
CA ASP A 76 -3.41 9.41 5.03
C ASP A 76 -3.91 9.14 3.61
N CYS A 77 -3.39 8.09 2.95
CA CYS A 77 -3.75 7.71 1.59
C CYS A 77 -4.72 6.54 1.57
N SER A 78 -4.56 5.56 2.44
CA SER A 78 -5.44 4.39 2.45
C SER A 78 -5.65 3.75 3.82
N LEU A 79 -6.70 2.94 3.88
CA LEU A 79 -7.03 2.03 4.98
C LEU A 79 -7.18 0.63 4.41
N PHE A 80 -6.54 -0.37 5.03
CA PHE A 80 -6.83 -1.77 4.80
C PHE A 80 -7.75 -2.31 5.90
N TYR A 81 -8.84 -2.98 5.50
CA TYR A 81 -9.71 -3.72 6.43
C TYR A 81 -9.91 -5.15 5.91
N THR A 82 -10.89 -5.35 5.01
CA THR A 82 -11.03 -6.57 4.20
C THR A 82 -10.40 -6.40 2.82
N LYS A 83 -10.30 -5.15 2.36
CA LYS A 83 -9.62 -4.69 1.15
C LYS A 83 -9.05 -3.29 1.42
N ARG A 84 -8.21 -2.77 0.52
CA ARG A 84 -7.73 -1.38 0.57
C ARG A 84 -8.74 -0.40 -0.01
N PHE A 85 -8.96 0.69 0.74
CA PHE A 85 -9.79 1.83 0.33
C PHE A 85 -8.98 3.11 0.45
N CYS A 86 -9.06 3.99 -0.54
CA CYS A 86 -8.44 5.31 -0.44
C CYS A 86 -9.16 6.15 0.62
N MET A 87 -8.46 7.08 1.26
CA MET A 87 -9.05 7.88 2.35
C MET A 87 -10.23 8.75 1.90
N GLN A 88 -10.31 9.13 0.62
CA GLN A 88 -11.48 9.80 0.06
C GLN A 88 -12.73 8.89 0.12
N CYS A 89 -12.60 7.64 -0.32
CA CYS A 89 -13.67 6.64 -0.26
C CYS A 89 -14.03 6.28 1.19
N VAL A 90 -13.04 6.13 2.08
CA VAL A 90 -13.28 5.88 3.51
C VAL A 90 -14.13 6.99 4.11
N ASN A 91 -13.81 8.27 3.88
CA ASN A 91 -14.59 9.38 4.43
C ASN A 91 -16.01 9.44 3.83
N LYS A 92 -16.17 9.18 2.53
CA LYS A 92 -17.49 9.18 1.86
C LYS A 92 -18.41 8.07 2.37
N HIS A 93 -17.86 6.90 2.70
CA HIS A 93 -18.59 5.71 3.11
C HIS A 93 -18.37 5.35 4.58
N LEU A 94 -17.96 6.31 5.41
CA LEU A 94 -17.52 6.07 6.80
C LEU A 94 -18.56 5.32 7.64
N HIS A 95 -19.84 5.65 7.44
CA HIS A 95 -20.98 5.05 8.14
C HIS A 95 -21.16 3.54 7.85
N GLN A 96 -20.56 3.02 6.77
CA GLN A 96 -20.64 1.60 6.41
C GLN A 96 -19.54 0.76 7.07
N PHE A 97 -18.51 1.40 7.62
CA PHE A 97 -17.46 0.70 8.36
C PHE A 97 -17.92 0.36 9.79
N PRO A 98 -17.39 -0.69 10.42
CA PRO A 98 -17.67 -0.99 11.82
C PRO A 98 -17.36 0.19 12.74
N HIS A 99 -18.12 0.35 13.83
CA HIS A 99 -18.01 1.48 14.76
C HIS A 99 -16.59 1.64 15.34
N GLN A 100 -15.86 0.54 15.52
CA GLN A 100 -14.47 0.54 15.96
C GLN A 100 -13.55 1.32 14.98
N ILE A 101 -13.68 1.07 13.68
CA ILE A 101 -12.91 1.77 12.64
C ILE A 101 -13.29 3.25 12.60
N GLN A 102 -14.59 3.56 12.70
CA GLN A 102 -15.06 4.95 12.74
C GLN A 102 -14.45 5.71 13.92
N SER A 103 -14.39 5.07 15.10
CA SER A 103 -13.83 5.65 16.33
C SER A 103 -12.33 5.91 16.22
N GLU A 104 -11.57 4.96 15.68
CA GLU A 104 -10.13 5.11 15.48
C GLU A 104 -9.80 6.24 14.50
N LEU A 105 -10.54 6.33 13.39
CA LEU A 105 -10.39 7.42 12.43
C LEU A 105 -10.75 8.79 13.03
N ALA A 106 -11.73 8.85 13.93
CA ALA A 106 -12.10 10.08 14.62
C ALA A 106 -11.00 10.56 15.59
N LYS A 107 -10.43 9.67 16.40
CA LYS A 107 -9.29 9.98 17.28
C LYS A 107 -8.09 10.50 16.50
N LYS A 108 -7.81 9.87 15.36
CA LYS A 108 -6.67 10.23 14.52
C LYS A 108 -6.79 11.65 13.95
N LYS A 109 -8.00 12.09 13.57
CA LYS A 109 -8.28 13.47 13.14
C LYS A 109 -8.06 14.51 14.25
N GLN A 110 -8.21 14.12 15.52
CA GLN A 110 -8.01 15.00 16.67
C GLN A 110 -6.51 15.18 16.98
N SER A 111 -5.73 14.08 16.91
CA SER A 111 -4.29 14.12 17.17
C SER A 111 -3.51 14.97 16.16
N SER A 112 -3.91 14.97 14.88
CA SER A 112 -3.25 15.79 13.86
C SER A 112 -3.63 17.27 13.93
N LYS A 113 -4.76 17.64 14.56
CA LYS A 113 -5.08 19.05 14.86
C LYS A 113 -4.25 19.61 16.02
N ALA A 114 -3.96 18.79 17.02
CA ALA A 114 -3.19 19.21 18.19
C ALA A 114 -1.69 19.43 17.89
N ALA A 115 -1.14 18.77 16.86
CA ALA A 115 0.27 18.92 16.47
C ALA A 115 0.56 20.16 15.58
N VAL A 116 -0.47 20.92 15.20
CA VAL A 116 -0.37 22.11 14.32
C VAL A 116 -0.84 23.38 15.06
N SER A 117 -1.09 23.29 16.38
CA SER A 117 -1.43 24.42 17.25
C SER A 117 -0.29 24.74 18.21
#